data_AF-A0A448YHW1-F1
#
_entry.id   AF-A0A448YHW1-F1
#
_cell.length_a   1.000
_cell.length_b   1.000
_cell.length_c   1.000
_cell.angle_alpha   90.00
_cell.angle_beta   90.00
_cell.angle_gamma   90.00
#
_symmetry.space_group_name_H-M   'P 1'
#
loop_
_entity.id
_entity.type
_entity.pdbx_description
1 polymer ?
#
loop_
_entity_poly.entity_id
_entity_poly.type
_entity_poly.pdbx_seq_one_letter_code
_entity_poly.pdbx_strand_id
1 'polypeptide(L)'
;MDTSKFELPAIYNFPPFFTRQPNLQTYETQLDHWRKLILDYCKFYKIWALSLNGLPLATGDSITNGDGDGDEGDADDDDADDDDEDFEISKNSLFQNNKINRSLKNDFVLEIYKKMIDNGESGWINDKNHKLGVLIYWHSLEEWANIIMDWIVNTGQEGAVLTLYELRKGELSESQEFSGMNLQLLLNVMDVLSKEGRVRILKDEDGSVAGVKFGG
;
A
#
# COMPACT_ATOMS: atom_id res chain seq x y z
N MET A 1 -12.08 -19.23 12.30
CA MET A 1 -11.32 -18.32 11.44
C MET A 1 -9.91 -18.37 11.97
N ASP A 2 -8.95 -18.84 11.17
CA ASP A 2 -7.54 -18.77 11.57
C ASP A 2 -7.15 -17.30 11.47
N THR A 3 -7.24 -16.55 12.57
CA THR A 3 -6.63 -15.22 12.69
C THR A 3 -5.13 -15.44 12.82
N SER A 4 -4.51 -15.85 11.72
CA SER A 4 -3.05 -15.87 11.61
C SER A 4 -2.59 -14.45 11.93
N LYS A 5 -1.68 -14.32 12.89
CA LYS A 5 -1.06 -13.05 13.26
C LYS A 5 0.20 -12.85 12.44
N PHE A 6 0.55 -11.61 12.13
CA PHE A 6 1.83 -11.34 11.48
C PHE A 6 2.98 -11.54 12.47
N GLU A 7 3.94 -12.40 12.14
CA GLU A 7 5.11 -12.62 12.97
C GLU A 7 6.21 -11.60 12.65
N LEU A 8 6.42 -10.65 13.58
CA LEU A 8 7.50 -9.67 13.47
C LEU A 8 8.88 -10.37 13.52
N PRO A 9 9.84 -9.98 12.65
CA PRO A 9 11.16 -10.57 12.63
C PRO A 9 11.92 -10.26 13.92
N ALA A 10 12.82 -11.15 14.37
CA ALA A 10 13.56 -10.98 15.62
C ALA A 10 14.33 -9.65 15.70
N ILE A 11 14.84 -9.14 14.57
CA ILE A 11 15.54 -7.85 14.48
C ILE A 11 14.65 -6.65 14.89
N TYR A 12 13.33 -6.79 14.79
CA TYR A 12 12.37 -5.78 15.25
C TYR A 12 12.41 -5.56 16.76
N ASN A 13 12.90 -6.53 17.54
CA ASN A 13 13.07 -6.37 19.00
C ASN A 13 14.49 -5.94 19.39
N PHE A 14 15.32 -5.53 18.42
CA PHE A 14 16.68 -5.08 18.65
C PHE A 14 16.74 -3.53 18.70
N PRO A 15 17.01 -2.89 19.85
CA PRO A 15 16.93 -1.43 19.97
C PRO A 15 17.74 -0.63 18.95
N PRO A 16 18.96 -1.04 18.53
CA PRO A 16 19.71 -0.36 17.48
C PRO A 16 19.01 -0.35 16.12
N PHE A 17 18.09 -1.28 15.85
CA PHE A 17 17.33 -1.33 14.60
C PHE A 17 16.48 -0.07 14.36
N PHE A 18 16.09 0.63 15.44
CA PHE A 18 15.32 1.88 15.38
C PHE A 18 16.18 3.15 15.30
N THR A 19 17.51 3.00 15.27
CA THR A 19 18.44 4.12 15.21
C THR A 19 19.33 3.97 13.99
N ARG A 20 19.43 5.03 13.18
CA ARG A 20 20.30 5.09 12.00
C ARG A 20 21.72 4.63 12.35
N GLN A 21 22.19 3.56 11.72
CA GLN A 21 23.52 3.03 11.98
C GLN A 21 24.62 3.94 11.39
N PRO A 22 25.75 4.13 12.11
CA PRO A 22 26.83 5.02 11.65
C PRO A 22 27.68 4.40 10.53
N ASN A 23 27.78 3.06 10.51
CA ASN A 23 28.54 2.33 9.49
C ASN A 23 27.66 2.13 8.24
N LEU A 24 28.17 2.52 7.06
CA LEU A 24 27.40 2.50 5.81
C LEU A 24 26.90 1.09 5.43
N GLN A 25 27.73 0.06 5.53
CA GLN A 25 27.32 -1.30 5.16
C GLN A 25 26.22 -1.84 6.09
N THR A 26 26.36 -1.55 7.39
CA THR A 26 25.35 -1.92 8.40
C THR A 26 24.06 -1.13 8.18
N TYR A 27 24.18 0.13 7.78
CA TYR A 27 23.06 1.00 7.48
C TYR A 27 22.29 0.56 6.24
N GLU A 28 22.96 0.18 5.15
CA GLU A 28 22.29 -0.41 3.96
C GLU A 28 21.54 -1.69 4.34
N THR A 29 22.18 -2.57 5.12
CA THR A 29 21.55 -3.80 5.61
C THR A 29 20.34 -3.48 6.51
N GLN A 30 20.42 -2.43 7.33
CA GLN A 30 19.31 -1.97 8.16
C GLN A 30 18.13 -1.47 7.31
N LEU A 31 18.40 -0.69 6.26
CA LEU A 31 17.38 -0.23 5.31
C LEU A 31 16.70 -1.42 4.61
N ASP A 32 17.47 -2.40 4.17
CA ASP A 32 16.94 -3.59 3.50
C ASP A 32 16.02 -4.42 4.40
N HIS A 33 16.35 -4.52 5.70
CA HIS A 33 15.50 -5.18 6.69
C HIS A 33 14.20 -4.39 6.94
N TRP A 34 14.28 -3.05 7.06
CA TRP A 34 13.08 -2.21 7.22
C TRP A 34 12.16 -2.29 6.01
N ARG A 35 12.72 -2.14 4.80
CA ARG A 35 12.02 -2.35 3.53
C ARG A 35 11.28 -3.68 3.52
N LYS A 36 12.00 -4.78 3.77
CA LYS A 36 11.41 -6.13 3.74
C LYS A 36 10.28 -6.27 4.76
N LEU A 37 10.49 -5.77 5.97
CA LEU A 37 9.47 -5.76 7.02
C LEU A 37 8.21 -4.99 6.58
N ILE A 38 8.36 -3.80 6.01
CA ILE A 38 7.23 -3.01 5.51
C ILE A 38 6.46 -3.77 4.43
N LEU A 39 7.16 -4.35 3.44
CA LEU A 39 6.51 -5.09 2.36
C LEU A 39 5.77 -6.33 2.89
N ASP A 40 6.41 -7.13 3.74
CA ASP A 40 5.81 -8.35 4.30
C ASP A 40 4.58 -8.00 5.18
N TYR A 41 4.69 -6.95 6.01
CA TYR A 41 3.60 -6.47 6.86
C TYR A 41 2.43 -5.93 6.04
N CYS A 42 2.70 -5.05 5.07
CA CYS A 42 1.69 -4.47 4.21
C CYS A 42 0.98 -5.54 3.36
N LYS A 43 1.71 -6.52 2.84
CA LYS A 43 1.13 -7.65 2.12
C LYS A 43 0.19 -8.46 3.00
N PHE A 44 0.60 -8.76 4.23
CA PHE A 44 -0.18 -9.59 5.16
C PHE A 44 -1.53 -8.97 5.51
N TYR A 45 -1.54 -7.68 5.84
CA TYR A 45 -2.76 -6.95 6.22
C TYR A 45 -3.46 -6.26 5.04
N LYS A 46 -3.01 -6.48 3.79
CA LYS A 46 -3.48 -5.79 2.58
C LYS A 46 -3.49 -4.25 2.72
N ILE A 47 -2.40 -3.69 3.25
CA ILE A 47 -2.22 -2.25 3.42
C ILE A 47 -1.49 -1.67 2.21
N TRP A 48 -2.22 -0.94 1.37
CA TRP A 48 -1.73 -0.42 0.10
C TRP A 48 -1.01 0.93 0.20
N ALA A 49 -1.14 1.61 1.33
CA ALA A 49 -0.62 2.95 1.52
C ALA A 49 -0.28 3.20 3.00
N LEU A 50 0.82 3.92 3.23
CA LEU A 50 1.28 4.32 4.55
C LEU A 50 1.52 5.83 4.62
N SER A 51 1.17 6.41 5.75
CA SER A 51 1.54 7.78 6.11
C SER A 51 3.04 7.90 6.44
N LEU A 52 3.51 9.14 6.66
CA LEU A 52 4.88 9.39 7.12
C LEU A 52 5.17 8.89 8.54
N ASN A 53 4.14 8.66 9.35
CA ASN A 53 4.27 8.02 10.65
C ASN A 53 3.98 6.52 10.60
N GLY A 54 3.89 5.88 9.42
CA GLY A 54 3.75 4.43 9.30
C GLY A 54 2.37 3.87 9.68
N LEU A 55 1.34 4.72 9.64
CA LEU A 55 -0.05 4.30 9.82
C LEU A 55 -0.65 3.90 8.47
N PRO A 56 -1.48 2.85 8.42
CA PRO A 56 -2.27 2.52 7.25
C PRO A 56 -3.14 3.70 6.82
N LEU A 57 -3.09 4.04 5.53
CA LEU A 57 -4.01 5.00 4.93
C LEU A 57 -5.18 4.26 4.29
N ALA A 58 -6.36 4.88 4.33
CA ALA A 58 -7.52 4.36 3.61
C ALA A 58 -7.20 4.18 2.13
N THR A 59 -7.87 3.22 1.51
CA THR A 59 -7.54 2.76 0.16
C THR A 59 -7.83 3.76 -0.96
N GLY A 60 -8.24 4.99 -0.60
CA GLY A 60 -8.47 6.11 -1.50
C GLY A 60 -9.53 5.77 -2.55
N ASP A 61 -10.81 5.87 -2.20
CA ASP A 61 -11.89 5.65 -3.17
C ASP A 61 -12.14 6.85 -4.09
N SER A 62 -11.50 7.99 -3.79
CA SER A 62 -11.53 9.22 -4.58
C SER A 62 -10.12 9.57 -5.04
N ILE A 63 -9.98 10.00 -6.30
CA ILE A 63 -8.73 10.58 -6.81
C ILE A 63 -8.54 11.91 -6.08
N THR A 64 -7.64 11.96 -5.09
CA THR A 64 -7.38 13.19 -4.34
C THR A 64 -6.57 14.15 -5.22
N ASN A 65 -7.26 15.03 -5.93
CA ASN A 65 -6.65 16.28 -6.38
C ASN A 65 -6.42 17.09 -5.10
N GLY A 66 -5.14 17.29 -4.76
CA GLY A 66 -4.71 17.69 -3.42
C GLY A 66 -5.26 19.04 -2.94
N ASP A 67 -6.44 19.00 -2.34
CA ASP A 67 -7.01 19.96 -1.40
C ASP A 67 -7.93 19.16 -0.46
N GLY A 68 -7.33 18.49 0.52
CA GLY A 68 -8.03 17.74 1.56
C GLY A 68 -7.53 18.21 2.90
N ASP A 69 -8.22 19.22 3.43
CA ASP A 69 -8.24 19.57 4.85
C ASP A 69 -8.52 18.30 5.66
N GLY A 70 -7.83 18.15 6.79
CA GLY A 70 -8.02 16.99 7.66
C GLY A 70 -9.43 17.02 8.22
N ASP A 71 -10.32 16.18 7.68
CA ASP A 71 -11.58 15.85 8.33
C ASP A 71 -11.23 14.98 9.54
N GLU A 72 -11.02 15.63 10.69
CA GLU A 72 -11.08 14.99 12.00
C GLU A 72 -12.52 14.54 12.22
N GLY A 73 -12.85 13.33 11.77
CA GLY A 73 -14.07 12.66 12.15
C GLY A 73 -14.08 12.47 13.67
N ASP A 74 -15.02 13.11 14.34
CA ASP A 74 -15.38 12.88 15.74
C ASP A 74 -15.60 11.38 15.95
N ALA A 75 -14.70 10.76 16.72
CA ALA A 75 -14.87 9.41 17.22
C ALA A 75 -15.63 9.46 18.55
N ASP A 76 -16.96 9.50 18.46
CA ASP A 76 -17.80 8.87 19.46
C ASP A 76 -17.64 7.35 19.29
N ASP A 77 -17.04 6.63 20.23
CA ASP A 77 -17.71 5.52 20.93
C ASP A 77 -16.81 4.82 21.96
N ASP A 78 -17.39 4.70 23.15
CA ASP A 78 -17.60 3.49 23.93
C ASP A 78 -16.45 2.47 24.12
N ASP A 79 -16.07 2.39 25.40
CA ASP A 79 -15.30 1.33 26.04
C ASP A 79 -15.83 -0.07 25.69
N ALA A 80 -15.12 -0.77 24.80
CA ALA A 80 -15.11 -2.21 24.71
C ALA A 80 -13.66 -2.68 24.86
N ASP A 81 -13.34 -3.19 26.05
CA ASP A 81 -12.13 -3.95 26.34
C ASP A 81 -12.15 -5.25 25.51
N ASP A 82 -11.56 -5.22 24.31
CA ASP A 82 -11.26 -6.40 23.50
C ASP A 82 -9.74 -6.44 23.24
N ASP A 83 -9.06 -7.38 23.92
CA ASP A 83 -7.60 -7.59 23.93
C ASP A 83 -7.09 -8.21 22.60
N ASP A 84 -7.41 -7.57 21.46
CA ASP A 84 -6.93 -7.97 20.14
C ASP A 84 -5.65 -7.21 19.75
N GLU A 85 -4.49 -7.80 20.03
CA GLU A 85 -3.17 -7.24 19.66
C GLU A 85 -2.98 -7.00 18.14
N ASP A 86 -3.76 -7.65 17.27
CA ASP A 86 -3.73 -7.36 15.80
C ASP A 86 -4.40 -6.02 15.47
N PHE A 87 -5.37 -5.59 16.27
CA PHE A 87 -5.96 -4.26 16.23
C PHE A 87 -5.04 -3.22 16.89
N GLU A 88 -4.12 -3.64 17.75
CA GLU A 88 -3.15 -2.74 18.38
C GLU A 88 -2.06 -2.25 17.41
N ILE A 89 -1.62 -3.02 16.40
CA ILE A 89 -0.66 -2.50 15.38
C ILE A 89 -1.38 -1.72 14.27
N SER A 90 -2.68 -1.97 14.03
CA SER A 90 -3.47 -1.05 13.19
C SER A 90 -3.68 0.30 13.88
N LYS A 91 -3.68 0.35 15.23
CA LYS A 91 -3.61 1.58 16.05
C LYS A 91 -2.18 2.11 16.25
N ASN A 92 -1.17 1.25 16.33
CA ASN A 92 0.23 1.58 16.62
C ASN A 92 1.12 1.41 15.38
N SER A 93 1.67 2.50 14.88
CA SER A 93 2.64 2.53 13.78
C SER A 93 3.67 1.38 13.79
N LEU A 94 3.89 0.76 12.62
CA LEU A 94 4.98 -0.21 12.40
C LEU A 94 6.36 0.36 12.81
N PHE A 95 6.51 1.68 12.80
CA PHE A 95 7.74 2.38 13.15
C PHE A 95 7.92 2.59 14.65
N GLN A 96 6.96 2.15 15.47
CA GLN A 96 7.00 2.22 16.93
C GLN A 96 6.91 0.82 17.55
N ASN A 97 7.92 0.46 18.33
CA ASN A 97 7.93 -0.75 19.13
C ASN A 97 7.85 -0.40 20.63
N ASN A 98 6.66 -0.53 21.19
CA ASN A 98 6.37 -0.26 22.60
C ASN A 98 7.07 -1.26 23.54
N LYS A 99 7.27 -2.52 23.12
CA LYS A 99 7.92 -3.57 23.92
C LYS A 99 9.36 -3.22 24.30
N ILE A 100 10.07 -2.51 23.43
CA ILE A 100 11.45 -2.05 23.68
C ILE A 100 11.57 -0.54 23.88
N ASN A 101 10.43 0.17 23.92
CA ASN A 101 10.34 1.62 24.02
C ASN A 101 11.23 2.35 22.98
N ARG A 102 11.00 2.02 21.71
CA ARG A 102 11.70 2.61 20.56
C ARG A 102 10.73 3.03 19.47
N SER A 103 11.09 4.10 18.77
CA SER A 103 10.38 4.57 17.58
C SER A 103 11.38 5.15 16.58
N LEU A 104 11.09 5.04 15.29
CA LEU A 104 11.88 5.67 14.24
C LEU A 104 11.70 7.19 14.26
N LYS A 105 12.77 7.90 13.93
CA LYS A 105 12.70 9.33 13.65
C LYS A 105 12.21 9.56 12.22
N ASN A 106 11.46 10.64 12.01
CA ASN A 106 10.92 11.00 10.69
C ASN A 106 11.99 11.02 9.58
N ASP A 107 13.16 11.60 9.83
CA ASP A 107 14.23 11.64 8.83
C ASP A 107 14.66 10.23 8.39
N PHE A 108 14.69 9.27 9.33
CA PHE A 108 15.06 7.90 9.02
C PHE A 108 13.93 7.15 8.31
N VAL A 109 12.66 7.42 8.64
CA VAL A 109 11.51 6.92 7.87
C VAL A 109 11.57 7.39 6.42
N LEU A 110 11.89 8.66 6.17
CA LEU A 110 12.04 9.19 4.83
C LEU A 110 13.20 8.53 4.07
N GLU A 111 14.30 8.22 4.74
CA GLU A 111 15.41 7.45 4.14
C GLU A 111 14.97 6.02 3.75
N ILE A 112 14.15 5.35 4.57
CA ILE A 112 13.57 4.04 4.25
C ILE A 112 12.64 4.13 3.05
N TYR A 113 11.69 5.07 3.03
CA TYR A 113 10.79 5.26 1.89
C TYR A 113 11.54 5.61 0.62
N LYS A 114 12.57 6.45 0.71
CA LYS A 114 13.44 6.73 -0.45
C LYS A 114 14.07 5.44 -0.99
N LYS A 115 14.62 4.58 -0.13
CA LYS A 115 15.18 3.29 -0.55
C LYS A 115 14.14 2.41 -1.25
N MET A 116 12.91 2.35 -0.73
CA MET A 116 11.82 1.58 -1.34
C MET A 116 11.44 2.13 -2.72
N ILE A 117 11.35 3.46 -2.85
CA ILE A 117 11.06 4.13 -4.14
C ILE A 117 12.19 3.86 -5.15
N ASP A 118 13.45 3.99 -4.74
CA ASP A 118 14.62 3.73 -5.59
C ASP A 118 14.66 2.26 -6.08
N ASN A 119 14.08 1.33 -5.32
CA ASN A 119 13.93 -0.08 -5.69
C ASN A 119 12.68 -0.38 -6.53
N GLY A 120 11.77 0.59 -6.74
CA GLY A 120 10.49 0.36 -7.43
C GLY A 120 9.43 -0.38 -6.61
N GLU A 121 9.59 -0.43 -5.28
CA GLU A 121 8.69 -1.12 -4.34
C GLU A 121 7.70 -0.16 -3.66
N SER A 122 7.76 1.13 -4.00
CA SER A 122 6.91 2.17 -3.46
C SER A 122 6.87 3.39 -4.39
N GLY A 123 5.89 4.27 -4.19
CA GLY A 123 5.82 5.58 -4.83
C GLY A 123 5.09 6.59 -3.94
N TRP A 124 5.36 7.88 -4.10
CA TRP A 124 4.57 8.89 -3.38
C TRP A 124 3.12 8.85 -3.85
N ILE A 125 2.17 9.01 -2.92
CA ILE A 125 0.75 9.22 -3.28
C ILE A 125 0.62 10.48 -4.13
N ASN A 126 1.43 11.50 -3.82
CA ASN A 126 1.53 12.72 -4.59
C ASN A 126 2.98 13.24 -4.61
N ASP A 127 3.61 13.25 -5.79
CA ASP A 127 4.99 13.71 -5.96
C ASP A 127 5.22 15.20 -5.60
N LYS A 128 4.15 16.00 -5.51
CA LYS A 128 4.24 17.41 -5.10
C LYS A 128 3.97 17.58 -3.61
N ASN A 129 3.31 16.62 -2.97
CA ASN A 129 2.96 16.67 -1.55
C ASN A 129 3.20 15.31 -0.87
N HIS A 130 4.46 15.07 -0.50
CA HIS A 130 4.88 13.84 0.18
C HIS A 130 4.24 13.63 1.56
N LYS A 131 3.59 14.66 2.15
CA LYS A 131 2.87 14.52 3.42
C LYS A 131 1.66 13.59 3.31
N LEU A 132 1.13 13.40 2.10
CA LEU A 132 0.03 12.48 1.85
C LEU A 132 0.44 11.01 2.00
N GLY A 133 1.74 10.72 2.12
CA GLY A 133 2.25 9.36 2.33
C GLY A 133 2.70 8.68 1.04
N VAL A 134 2.90 7.37 1.14
CA VAL A 134 3.44 6.51 0.08
C VAL A 134 2.48 5.38 -0.22
N LEU A 135 2.42 4.98 -1.50
CA LEU A 135 1.87 3.71 -1.94
C LEU A 135 2.91 2.61 -1.75
N ILE A 136 2.46 1.42 -1.36
CA ILE A 136 3.31 0.25 -1.13
C ILE A 136 3.07 -0.80 -2.21
N TYR A 137 4.14 -1.24 -2.87
CA TYR A 137 4.10 -2.20 -3.97
C TYR A 137 4.81 -3.49 -3.53
N TRP A 138 4.05 -4.44 -2.96
CA TRP A 138 4.62 -5.76 -2.60
C TRP A 138 4.73 -6.74 -3.76
N HIS A 139 4.17 -6.37 -4.90
CA HIS A 139 4.56 -6.81 -6.24
C HIS A 139 4.87 -5.56 -7.05
N SER A 140 5.76 -5.65 -8.04
CA SER A 140 6.02 -4.53 -8.95
C SER A 140 4.76 -4.14 -9.73
N LEU A 141 4.74 -2.94 -10.34
CA LEU A 141 3.59 -2.54 -11.16
C LEU A 141 3.40 -3.48 -12.36
N GLU A 142 4.49 -3.99 -12.92
CA GLU A 142 4.50 -4.98 -14.01
C GLU A 142 4.01 -6.36 -13.53
N GLU A 143 4.41 -6.79 -12.34
CA GLU A 143 3.90 -8.02 -11.74
C GLU A 143 2.40 -7.93 -11.46
N TRP A 144 1.93 -6.81 -10.89
CA TRP A 144 0.51 -6.55 -10.73
C TRP A 144 -0.25 -6.54 -12.05
N ALA A 145 0.31 -5.90 -13.08
CA ALA A 145 -0.25 -5.89 -14.42
C ALA A 145 -0.45 -7.32 -14.94
N ASN A 146 0.54 -8.20 -14.75
CA ASN A 146 0.44 -9.60 -15.12
C ASN A 146 -0.60 -10.37 -14.29
N ILE A 147 -0.62 -10.19 -12.96
CA ILE A 147 -1.61 -10.83 -12.07
C ILE A 147 -3.04 -10.45 -12.49
N ILE A 148 -3.31 -9.17 -12.74
CA ILE A 148 -4.63 -8.70 -13.17
C ILE A 148 -4.98 -9.28 -14.54
N MET A 149 -4.05 -9.27 -15.48
CA MET A 149 -4.30 -9.83 -16.82
C MET A 149 -4.55 -11.33 -16.80
N ASP A 150 -3.81 -12.09 -16.00
CA ASP A 150 -4.03 -13.53 -15.82
C ASP A 150 -5.43 -13.78 -15.25
N TRP A 151 -5.88 -12.98 -14.28
CA TRP A 151 -7.25 -13.04 -13.77
C TRP A 151 -8.30 -12.72 -14.84
N ILE A 152 -8.08 -11.68 -15.67
CA ILE A 152 -8.99 -11.32 -16.77
C ILE A 152 -9.16 -12.49 -17.75
N VAL A 153 -8.06 -13.12 -18.17
CA VAL A 153 -8.08 -14.27 -19.08
C VAL A 153 -8.77 -15.46 -18.42
N ASN A 154 -8.39 -15.80 -17.18
CA ASN A 154 -8.92 -16.97 -16.47
C ASN A 154 -10.41 -16.85 -16.15
N THR A 155 -10.94 -15.64 -16.06
CA THR A 155 -12.38 -15.37 -15.85
C THR A 155 -13.15 -15.14 -17.14
N GLY A 156 -12.49 -15.17 -18.30
CA GLY A 156 -13.12 -14.94 -19.61
C GLY A 156 -13.61 -13.51 -19.83
N GLN A 157 -13.00 -12.53 -19.15
CA GLN A 157 -13.37 -11.11 -19.23
C GLN A 157 -12.57 -10.34 -20.29
N GLU A 158 -11.84 -11.04 -21.16
CA GLU A 158 -11.16 -10.42 -22.30
C GLU A 158 -12.17 -9.76 -23.26
N GLY A 159 -11.85 -8.54 -23.68
CA GLY A 159 -12.72 -7.70 -24.52
C GLY A 159 -13.83 -6.97 -23.77
N ALA A 160 -14.09 -7.33 -22.51
CA ALA A 160 -15.08 -6.66 -21.67
C ALA A 160 -14.57 -5.29 -21.19
N VAL A 161 -15.52 -4.41 -20.90
CA VAL A 161 -15.27 -3.14 -20.20
C VAL A 161 -15.58 -3.37 -18.73
N LEU A 162 -14.60 -3.12 -17.87
CA LEU A 162 -14.76 -3.19 -16.42
C LEU A 162 -14.47 -1.83 -15.79
N THR A 163 -15.25 -1.48 -14.77
CA THR A 163 -14.99 -0.32 -13.93
C THR A 163 -13.85 -0.61 -12.94
N LEU A 164 -13.17 0.44 -12.46
CA LEU A 164 -12.17 0.28 -11.40
C LEU A 164 -12.79 -0.25 -10.09
N TYR A 165 -14.08 0.02 -9.87
CA TYR A 165 -14.82 -0.54 -8.73
C TYR A 165 -14.97 -2.05 -8.85
N GLU A 166 -15.40 -2.58 -10.01
CA GLU A 166 -15.54 -4.02 -10.23
C GLU A 166 -14.20 -4.75 -10.08
N LEU A 167 -13.10 -4.15 -10.54
CA LEU A 167 -11.76 -4.72 -10.34
C LEU A 167 -11.39 -4.83 -8.86
N ARG A 168 -11.68 -3.80 -8.06
CA ARG A 168 -11.22 -3.71 -6.65
C ARG A 168 -12.17 -4.40 -5.68
N LYS A 169 -13.48 -4.28 -5.91
CA LYS A 169 -14.55 -4.59 -4.94
C LYS A 169 -15.66 -5.46 -5.56
N GLY A 170 -15.48 -5.96 -6.78
CA GLY A 170 -16.45 -6.85 -7.42
C GLY A 170 -16.41 -8.27 -6.85
N GLU A 171 -17.53 -8.98 -6.96
CA GLU A 171 -17.66 -10.36 -6.46
C GLU A 171 -16.63 -11.31 -7.09
N LEU A 172 -16.34 -11.14 -8.39
CA LEU A 172 -15.37 -11.98 -9.11
C LEU A 172 -13.92 -11.73 -8.70
N SER A 173 -13.62 -10.58 -8.07
CA SER A 173 -12.27 -10.21 -7.65
C SER A 173 -12.04 -10.34 -6.14
N GLU A 174 -13.07 -10.61 -5.34
CA GLU A 174 -12.97 -10.70 -3.87
C GLU A 174 -11.89 -11.67 -3.38
N SER A 175 -11.74 -12.82 -4.07
CA SER A 175 -10.73 -13.81 -3.73
C SER A 175 -9.31 -13.47 -4.20
N GLN A 176 -9.13 -12.39 -4.95
CA GLN A 176 -7.85 -12.03 -5.56
C GLN A 176 -6.98 -11.24 -4.59
N GLU A 177 -5.66 -11.33 -4.79
CA GLU A 177 -4.70 -10.60 -3.96
C GLU A 177 -4.86 -9.08 -4.13
N PHE A 178 -5.17 -8.62 -5.35
CA PHE A 178 -5.44 -7.21 -5.66
C PHE A 178 -6.82 -6.72 -5.23
N SER A 179 -7.66 -7.60 -4.64
CA SER A 179 -8.92 -7.16 -4.07
C SER A 179 -8.67 -6.09 -3.01
N GLY A 180 -9.43 -5.00 -3.10
CA GLY A 180 -9.28 -3.84 -2.24
C GLY A 180 -8.02 -3.02 -2.51
N MET A 181 -7.33 -3.17 -3.66
CA MET A 181 -6.15 -2.35 -4.02
C MET A 181 -6.41 -0.84 -3.93
N ASN A 182 -5.41 -0.02 -3.60
CA ASN A 182 -5.57 1.44 -3.64
C ASN A 182 -5.91 1.93 -5.06
N LEU A 183 -6.84 2.89 -5.20
CA LEU A 183 -7.27 3.37 -6.52
C LEU A 183 -6.13 3.95 -7.34
N GLN A 184 -5.27 4.77 -6.72
CA GLN A 184 -4.12 5.38 -7.40
C GLN A 184 -3.10 4.32 -7.81
N LEU A 185 -2.85 3.31 -6.96
CA LEU A 185 -2.02 2.17 -7.34
C LEU A 185 -2.63 1.40 -8.53
N LEU A 186 -3.93 1.11 -8.50
CA LEU A 186 -4.59 0.45 -9.62
C LEU A 186 -4.47 1.26 -10.92
N LEU A 187 -4.64 2.58 -10.84
CA LEU A 187 -4.44 3.48 -11.99
C LEU A 187 -3.00 3.42 -12.51
N ASN A 188 -2.00 3.36 -11.62
CA ASN A 188 -0.60 3.20 -12.02
C ASN A 188 -0.38 1.86 -12.76
N VAL A 189 -1.01 0.77 -12.30
CA VAL A 189 -0.98 -0.53 -12.98
C VAL A 189 -1.69 -0.47 -14.34
N MET A 190 -2.83 0.22 -14.43
CA MET A 190 -3.55 0.43 -15.70
C MET A 190 -2.72 1.25 -16.70
N ASP A 191 -1.93 2.21 -16.23
CA ASP A 191 -1.01 2.98 -17.08
C ASP A 191 0.10 2.09 -17.68
N VAL A 192 0.65 1.15 -16.90
CA VAL A 192 1.58 0.13 -17.41
C VAL A 192 0.93 -0.69 -18.52
N LEU A 193 -0.24 -1.28 -18.25
CA LEU A 193 -0.97 -2.08 -19.25
C LEU A 193 -1.35 -1.27 -20.49
N SER A 194 -1.67 0.01 -20.33
CA SER A 194 -2.05 0.89 -21.44
C SER A 194 -0.85 1.19 -22.33
N LYS A 195 0.34 1.40 -21.75
CA LYS A 195 1.59 1.58 -22.51
C LYS A 195 2.01 0.32 -23.24
N GLU A 196 1.69 -0.86 -22.70
CA GLU A 196 1.87 -2.15 -23.36
C GLU A 196 0.84 -2.44 -24.46
N GLY A 197 -0.20 -1.60 -24.60
CA GLY A 197 -1.28 -1.80 -25.58
C GLY A 197 -2.25 -2.94 -25.21
N ARG A 198 -2.25 -3.37 -23.94
CA ARG A 198 -3.10 -4.47 -23.44
C ARG A 198 -4.45 -4.01 -22.92
N VAL A 199 -4.57 -2.72 -22.59
CA VAL A 199 -5.84 -2.12 -22.17
C VAL A 199 -6.09 -0.79 -22.85
N ARG A 200 -7.35 -0.39 -22.92
CA ARG A 200 -7.78 0.95 -23.30
C ARG A 200 -8.56 1.58 -22.16
N ILE A 201 -8.02 2.67 -21.60
CA ILE A 201 -8.69 3.46 -20.57
C ILE A 201 -9.83 4.27 -21.22
N LEU A 202 -11.03 4.14 -20.67
CA LEU A 202 -12.22 4.89 -21.06
C LEU A 202 -12.43 6.00 -20.03
N LYS A 203 -12.65 7.22 -20.52
CA LYS A 203 -12.85 8.41 -19.69
C LYS A 203 -14.21 9.03 -19.97
N ASP A 204 -14.83 9.59 -18.94
CA ASP A 204 -16.06 10.37 -19.05
C ASP A 204 -15.77 11.80 -19.55
N GLU A 205 -16.84 12.58 -19.76
CA GLU A 205 -16.77 13.95 -20.28
C GLU A 205 -15.95 14.90 -19.38
N ASP A 206 -15.90 14.62 -18.07
CA ASP A 206 -15.11 15.36 -17.08
C ASP A 206 -13.63 14.92 -17.01
N GLY A 207 -13.25 13.90 -17.79
CA GLY A 207 -11.90 13.35 -17.83
C GLY A 207 -11.59 12.30 -16.76
N SER A 208 -12.55 11.97 -15.89
CA SER A 208 -12.42 10.88 -14.93
C SER A 208 -12.44 9.51 -15.61
N VAL A 209 -11.85 8.48 -14.98
CA VAL A 209 -11.78 7.13 -15.56
C VAL A 209 -13.09 6.40 -15.31
N ALA A 210 -13.91 6.26 -16.35
CA ALA A 210 -15.19 5.57 -16.34
C ALA A 210 -15.03 4.04 -16.33
N GLY A 211 -13.98 3.53 -16.99
CA GLY A 211 -13.71 2.10 -17.06
C GLY A 211 -12.46 1.78 -17.87
N VAL A 212 -12.16 0.49 -17.95
CA VAL A 212 -11.01 -0.05 -18.67
C VAL A 212 -11.49 -1.21 -19.54
N LYS A 213 -11.19 -1.12 -20.84
CA LYS A 213 -11.39 -2.26 -21.75
C LYS A 213 -10.11 -3.09 -21.78
N PHE A 214 -10.21 -4.37 -21.46
CA PHE A 214 -9.09 -5.30 -21.53
C PHE A 214 -9.03 -5.96 -22.91
N GLY A 215 -7.87 -5.93 -23.56
CA GLY A 215 -7.68 -6.36 -24.94
C GLY A 215 -7.63 -5.19 -25.94
N GLY A 216 -6.80 -5.37 -26.98
CA GLY A 216 -6.64 -4.47 -28.12
C GLY A 216 -7.61 -4.74 -29.25
#